data_AF-A0A077D1S0-F1
#
_entry.id   AF-A0A077D1S0-F1
#
_cell.length_a   1.000
_cell.length_b   1.000
_cell.length_c   1.000
_cell.angle_alpha   90.00
_cell.angle_beta   90.00
_cell.angle_gamma   90.00
#
_symmetry.space_group_name_H-M   'P 1'
#
loop_
_entity.id
_entity.type
_entity.pdbx_description
1 polymer ?
#
loop_
_entity_poly.entity_id
_entity_poly.type
_entity_poly.pdbx_seq_one_letter_code
_entity_poly.pdbx_strand_id
1 'polypeptide(L)'
;TAKGVVISCGDHTVMGRIAGLASGLDTGETPIAKEIHHFIHLITGVAVFLGVTFFVIAFILGYHWLDAVIFLIGIIVANVPEGLLATVTVCLTLTAKRMASKNCLVKNLEAVETLGSTSTICSDKTGTLTQNRMTVAHMWFDNQII
;
A
#
# COMPACT_ATOMS: atom_id res chain seq x y z
N THR A 1 0.26 39.45 -28.33
CA THR A 1 -0.15 38.25 -29.09
C THR A 1 1.08 37.65 -29.74
N ALA A 2 1.15 36.32 -29.81
CA ALA A 2 2.26 35.61 -30.43
C ALA A 2 1.73 34.70 -31.56
N LYS A 3 2.55 34.44 -32.58
CA LYS A 3 2.31 33.42 -33.62
C LYS A 3 3.41 32.37 -33.50
N GLY A 4 3.06 31.12 -33.74
CA GLY A 4 3.99 30.00 -33.68
C GLY A 4 3.58 28.87 -34.62
N VAL A 5 4.55 28.05 -35.01
CA VAL A 5 4.34 26.83 -35.79
C VAL A 5 4.22 25.65 -34.84
N VAL A 6 3.27 24.76 -35.09
CA VAL A 6 3.08 23.54 -34.30
C VAL A 6 4.25 22.60 -34.57
N ILE A 7 4.99 22.25 -33.51
CA ILE A 7 6.16 21.34 -33.59
C ILE A 7 5.84 19.89 -33.21
N SER A 8 4.85 19.68 -32.33
CA SER A 8 4.42 18.36 -31.85
C SER A 8 2.94 18.37 -31.49
N CYS A 9 2.26 17.23 -31.67
CA CYS A 9 0.86 17.00 -31.29
C CYS A 9 0.71 15.67 -30.53
N GLY A 10 -0.33 15.57 -29.68
CA GLY A 10 -0.65 14.35 -28.94
C GLY A 10 0.49 13.88 -28.02
N ASP A 11 0.77 12.59 -28.05
CA ASP A 11 1.76 11.92 -27.18
C ASP A 11 3.20 12.37 -27.43
N HIS A 12 3.48 12.93 -28.61
CA HIS A 12 4.80 13.49 -28.94
C HIS A 12 5.05 14.88 -28.34
N THR A 13 4.03 15.49 -27.71
CA THR A 13 4.23 16.73 -26.94
C THR A 13 4.99 16.44 -25.64
N VAL A 14 5.57 17.48 -25.05
CA VAL A 14 6.25 17.36 -23.75
C VAL A 14 5.28 16.83 -22.68
N MET A 15 4.05 17.34 -22.63
CA MET A 15 3.03 16.87 -21.69
C MET A 15 2.55 15.44 -22.00
N GLY A 16 2.42 15.08 -23.28
CA GLY A 16 2.06 13.72 -23.69
C GLY A 16 3.08 12.68 -23.22
N ARG A 17 4.38 12.99 -23.37
CA ARG A 17 5.46 12.15 -22.84
C ARG A 17 5.45 12.03 -21.32
N ILE A 18 5.19 13.12 -20.59
CA ILE A 18 5.11 13.09 -19.12
C ILE A 18 3.91 12.25 -18.66
N ALA A 19 2.75 12.41 -19.31
CA ALA A 19 1.56 11.61 -19.01
C ALA A 19 1.80 10.12 -19.27
N GLY A 20 2.43 9.77 -20.39
CA GLY A 20 2.78 8.39 -20.72
C GLY A 20 3.78 7.77 -19.73
N LEU A 21 4.76 8.55 -19.26
CA LEU A 21 5.67 8.11 -18.19
C LEU A 21 4.93 7.89 -16.88
N ALA A 22 4.02 8.80 -16.51
CA ALA A 22 3.25 8.70 -15.27
C ALA A 22 2.29 7.50 -15.26
N SER A 23 1.70 7.14 -16.41
CA SER A 23 0.80 5.99 -16.52
C SER A 23 1.51 4.65 -16.69
N GLY A 24 2.73 4.65 -17.23
CA GLY A 24 3.52 3.43 -17.48
C GLY A 24 4.37 2.95 -16.29
N LEU A 25 4.25 3.58 -15.12
CA LEU A 25 4.98 3.18 -13.92
C LEU A 25 4.21 2.07 -13.18
N ASP A 26 4.88 0.94 -12.97
CA ASP A 26 4.35 -0.13 -12.14
C ASP A 26 4.27 0.32 -10.68
N THR A 27 3.10 0.10 -10.06
CA THR A 27 2.93 0.28 -8.63
C THR A 27 3.56 -0.91 -7.91
N GLY A 28 4.66 -0.68 -7.20
CA GLY A 28 5.27 -1.70 -6.35
C GLY A 28 4.38 -2.08 -5.16
N GLU A 29 4.72 -3.18 -4.49
CA GLU A 29 4.00 -3.63 -3.28
C GLU A 29 4.14 -2.65 -2.12
N THR A 30 3.03 -2.41 -1.42
CA THR A 30 2.97 -1.57 -0.22
C THR A 30 3.62 -2.27 0.98
N PRO A 31 4.07 -1.52 2.00
CA PRO A 31 4.66 -2.11 3.21
C PRO A 31 3.70 -3.07 3.91
N ILE A 32 2.44 -2.68 4.10
CA ILE A 32 1.42 -3.56 4.69
C ILE A 32 1.18 -4.84 3.88
N ALA A 33 1.19 -4.77 2.54
CA ALA A 33 1.05 -5.96 1.71
C ALA A 33 2.23 -6.93 1.93
N LYS A 34 3.45 -6.41 2.00
CA LYS A 34 4.66 -7.21 2.29
C LYS A 34 4.60 -7.88 3.64
N GLU A 35 4.16 -7.17 4.68
CA GLU A 35 3.99 -7.72 6.03
C GLU A 35 2.91 -8.81 6.08
N ILE A 36 1.79 -8.61 5.37
CA ILE A 36 0.74 -9.64 5.25
C ILE A 36 1.28 -10.88 4.53
N HIS A 37 2.03 -10.71 3.44
CA HIS A 37 2.66 -11.83 2.73
C HIS A 37 3.64 -12.60 3.63
N HIS A 38 4.48 -11.88 4.38
CA HIS A 38 5.41 -12.48 5.33
C HIS A 38 4.66 -13.28 6.41
N PHE A 39 3.61 -12.70 6.98
CA PHE A 39 2.78 -13.34 7.98
C PHE A 39 2.08 -14.61 7.46
N ILE A 40 1.52 -14.55 6.25
CA ILE A 40 0.87 -15.69 5.60
C ILE A 40 1.89 -16.82 5.37
N HIS A 41 3.10 -16.51 4.90
CA HIS A 41 4.15 -17.52 4.72
C HIS A 41 4.54 -18.20 6.04
N LEU A 42 4.65 -17.43 7.13
CA LEU A 42 4.98 -17.98 8.44
C LEU A 42 3.89 -18.95 8.93
N ILE A 43 2.63 -18.54 8.89
CA ILE A 43 1.50 -19.40 9.29
C ILE A 43 1.41 -20.63 8.41
N THR A 44 1.52 -20.47 7.09
CA THR A 44 1.46 -21.60 6.15
C THR A 44 2.58 -22.59 6.41
N GLY A 45 3.79 -22.10 6.72
CA GLY A 45 4.91 -22.95 7.10
C GLY A 45 4.62 -23.79 8.35
N VAL A 46 4.06 -23.17 9.40
CA VAL A 46 3.67 -23.88 10.64
C VAL A 46 2.54 -24.87 10.38
N ALA A 47 1.51 -24.47 9.63
CA ALA A 47 0.35 -25.30 9.32
C ALA A 47 0.75 -26.57 8.53
N VAL A 48 1.61 -26.43 7.52
CA VAL A 48 2.12 -27.55 6.74
C VAL A 48 3.04 -28.44 7.58
N PHE A 49 3.92 -27.84 8.39
CA PHE A 49 4.81 -28.60 9.28
C PHE A 49 4.01 -29.48 10.24
N LEU A 50 3.02 -28.90 10.93
CA LEU A 50 2.14 -29.66 11.83
C LEU A 50 1.31 -30.68 11.05
N GLY A 51 0.70 -30.29 9.93
CA GLY A 51 -0.11 -31.19 9.10
C GLY A 51 0.65 -32.44 8.66
N VAL A 52 1.84 -32.28 8.08
CA VAL A 52 2.67 -33.40 7.61
C VAL A 52 3.16 -34.25 8.79
N THR A 53 3.57 -33.63 9.89
CA THR A 53 4.06 -34.36 11.08
C THR A 53 2.96 -35.26 11.65
N PHE A 54 1.75 -34.73 11.85
CA PHE A 54 0.62 -35.49 12.36
C PHE A 54 0.10 -36.52 11.35
N PHE A 55 0.18 -36.25 10.05
CA PHE A 55 -0.13 -37.22 9.01
C PHE A 55 0.79 -38.43 9.07
N VAL A 56 2.11 -38.24 9.19
CA VAL A 56 3.08 -39.34 9.34
C VAL A 56 2.82 -40.12 10.63
N ILE A 57 2.53 -39.45 11.74
CA ILE A 57 2.18 -40.11 13.01
C ILE A 57 0.91 -40.95 12.87
N ALA A 58 -0.13 -40.44 12.19
CA ALA A 58 -1.37 -41.18 11.95
C ALA A 58 -1.13 -42.47 11.14
N PHE A 59 -0.24 -42.43 10.15
CA PHE A 59 0.18 -43.61 9.41
C PHE A 59 0.93 -44.62 10.29
N ILE A 60 1.83 -44.16 11.16
CA ILE A 60 2.59 -45.03 12.08
C ILE A 60 1.65 -45.70 13.10
N LEU A 61 0.61 -45.00 13.54
CA LEU A 61 -0.41 -45.52 14.47
C LEU A 61 -1.40 -46.49 13.80
N GLY A 62 -1.33 -46.69 12.48
CA GLY A 62 -2.17 -47.63 11.75
C GLY A 62 -3.58 -47.12 11.41
N TYR A 63 -3.79 -45.80 11.38
CA TYR A 63 -5.06 -45.23 10.92
C TYR A 63 -5.29 -45.52 9.43
N HIS A 64 -6.56 -45.62 9.03
CA HIS A 64 -6.92 -45.73 7.62
C HIS A 64 -6.53 -44.45 6.88
N TRP A 65 -6.10 -44.57 5.62
CA TRP A 65 -5.59 -43.44 4.84
C TRP A 65 -6.62 -42.29 4.70
N LEU A 66 -7.91 -42.60 4.63
CA LEU A 66 -8.97 -41.59 4.61
C LEU A 66 -9.01 -40.78 5.91
N ASP A 67 -8.89 -41.44 7.06
CA ASP A 67 -8.91 -40.78 8.37
C ASP A 67 -7.70 -39.86 8.52
N ALA A 68 -6.51 -40.31 8.08
CA ALA A 68 -5.30 -39.50 8.08
C ALA A 68 -5.43 -38.23 7.21
N VAL A 69 -6.08 -38.32 6.05
CA VAL A 69 -6.36 -37.15 5.19
C VAL A 69 -7.37 -36.20 5.84
N ILE A 70 -8.41 -36.73 6.49
CA ILE A 70 -9.40 -35.91 7.22
C ILE A 70 -8.72 -35.14 8.36
N PHE A 71 -7.83 -35.78 9.12
CA PHE A 71 -7.03 -35.12 10.15
C PHE A 71 -6.10 -34.04 9.58
N LEU A 72 -5.42 -34.32 8.47
CA LEU A 72 -4.58 -33.34 7.78
C LEU A 72 -5.34 -32.08 7.39
N ILE A 73 -6.50 -32.25 6.73
CA ILE A 73 -7.36 -31.12 6.34
C ILE A 73 -7.84 -30.35 7.57
N GLY A 74 -8.25 -31.06 8.63
CA GLY A 74 -8.67 -30.45 9.89
C GLY A 74 -7.58 -29.59 10.54
N ILE A 75 -6.32 -30.06 10.55
CA ILE A 75 -5.19 -29.31 11.09
C ILE A 75 -4.90 -28.07 10.22
N ILE A 76 -4.93 -28.21 8.90
CA ILE A 76 -4.68 -27.08 7.99
C ILE A 76 -5.73 -26.00 8.19
N VAL A 77 -7.02 -26.36 8.15
CA VAL A 77 -8.13 -25.41 8.34
C VAL A 77 -8.06 -24.75 9.73
N ALA A 78 -7.76 -25.52 10.78
CA ALA A 78 -7.64 -24.95 12.13
C ALA A 78 -6.49 -23.93 12.30
N ASN A 79 -5.47 -23.97 11.43
CA ASN A 79 -4.32 -23.07 11.51
C ASN A 79 -4.40 -21.88 10.53
N VAL A 80 -5.26 -21.93 9.51
CA VAL A 80 -5.44 -20.83 8.57
C VAL A 80 -6.36 -19.78 9.20
N PRO A 81 -5.94 -18.51 9.37
CA PRO A 81 -6.77 -17.50 9.97
C PRO A 81 -7.71 -16.87 8.92
N GLU A 82 -8.87 -17.47 8.68
CA GLU A 82 -9.81 -17.01 7.64
C GLU A 82 -10.34 -15.59 7.89
N GLY A 83 -10.34 -15.17 9.16
CA GLY A 83 -10.77 -13.82 9.56
C GLY A 83 -9.71 -12.73 9.43
N LEU A 84 -8.44 -13.07 9.18
CA LEU A 84 -7.36 -12.08 9.21
C LEU A 84 -7.53 -11.00 8.14
N LEU A 85 -7.70 -11.39 6.88
CA LEU A 85 -7.80 -10.43 5.77
C LEU A 85 -9.01 -9.51 5.92
N ALA A 86 -10.14 -10.06 6.38
CA ALA A 86 -11.36 -9.29 6.63
C ALA A 86 -11.16 -8.27 7.76
N THR A 87 -10.57 -8.68 8.89
CA THR A 87 -10.33 -7.79 10.03
C THR A 87 -9.34 -6.68 9.70
N VAL A 88 -8.26 -6.97 8.98
CA VAL A 88 -7.29 -5.96 8.51
C VAL A 88 -7.99 -4.94 7.61
N THR A 89 -8.80 -5.40 6.65
CA THR A 89 -9.54 -4.50 5.74
C THR A 89 -10.51 -3.59 6.50
N VAL A 90 -11.23 -4.12 7.49
CA VAL A 90 -12.15 -3.33 8.34
C VAL A 90 -11.37 -2.30 9.16
N CYS A 91 -10.23 -2.68 9.76
CA CYS A 91 -9.37 -1.77 10.52
C CYS A 91 -8.83 -0.62 9.65
N LEU A 92 -8.36 -0.92 8.44
CA LEU A 92 -7.90 0.10 7.47
C LEU A 92 -9.05 1.00 7.04
N THR A 93 -10.23 0.44 6.78
CA THR A 93 -11.43 1.20 6.38
C THR A 93 -11.88 2.17 7.47
N LEU A 94 -11.90 1.74 8.73
CA LEU A 94 -12.22 2.61 9.86
C LEU A 94 -11.22 3.76 9.99
N THR A 95 -9.94 3.49 9.74
CA THR A 95 -8.88 4.50 9.80
C THR A 95 -8.98 5.48 8.63
N ALA A 96 -9.23 4.99 7.41
CA ALA A 96 -9.49 5.81 6.24
C ALA A 96 -10.71 6.72 6.44
N LYS A 97 -11.79 6.22 7.05
CA LYS A 97 -12.96 7.01 7.40
C LYS A 97 -12.64 8.13 8.39
N ARG A 98 -11.79 7.85 9.40
CA ARG A 98 -11.29 8.88 10.34
C ARG A 98 -10.44 9.93 9.64
N MET A 99 -9.59 9.56 8.68
CA MET A 99 -8.81 10.51 7.88
C MET A 99 -9.71 11.38 6.99
N ALA A 100 -10.73 10.77 6.36
CA ALA A 100 -11.70 11.48 5.53
C ALA A 100 -12.47 12.55 6.32
N SER A 101 -12.82 12.29 7.58
CA SER A 101 -13.45 13.31 8.45
C SER A 101 -12.56 14.52 8.75
N LYS A 102 -11.25 14.43 8.48
CA LYS A 102 -10.27 15.52 8.60
C LYS A 102 -9.85 16.07 7.23
N ASN A 103 -10.69 15.93 6.20
CA ASN A 103 -10.43 16.36 4.83
C ASN A 103 -9.22 15.69 4.15
N CYS A 104 -8.78 14.52 4.64
CA CYS A 104 -7.75 13.71 4.00
C CYS A 104 -8.40 12.48 3.35
N LEU A 105 -8.66 12.57 2.04
CA LEU A 105 -9.27 11.48 1.28
C LEU A 105 -8.24 10.44 0.88
N VAL A 106 -8.48 9.19 1.28
CA VAL A 106 -7.65 8.04 0.93
C VAL A 106 -8.33 7.25 -0.19
N LYS A 107 -7.66 7.09 -1.33
CA LYS A 107 -8.16 6.30 -2.47
C LYS A 107 -7.81 4.81 -2.37
N ASN A 108 -6.63 4.50 -1.84
CA ASN A 108 -6.13 3.13 -1.63
C ASN A 108 -5.98 2.88 -0.14
N LEU A 109 -6.69 1.90 0.42
CA LEU A 109 -6.72 1.64 1.86
C LEU A 109 -5.33 1.37 2.47
N GLU A 110 -4.44 0.74 1.71
CA GLU A 110 -3.08 0.44 2.13
C GLU A 110 -2.22 1.70 2.33
N ALA A 111 -2.56 2.80 1.65
CA ALA A 111 -1.83 4.06 1.76
C ALA A 111 -1.94 4.68 3.17
N VAL A 112 -2.97 4.30 3.94
CA VAL A 112 -3.13 4.71 5.35
C VAL A 112 -1.93 4.28 6.18
N GLU A 113 -1.48 3.04 6.00
CA GLU A 113 -0.34 2.49 6.73
C GLU A 113 0.97 3.02 6.14
N THR A 114 1.07 3.12 4.81
CA THR A 114 2.28 3.63 4.15
C THR A 114 2.70 5.01 4.65
N LEU A 115 1.74 5.88 4.97
CA LEU A 115 2.04 7.18 5.56
C LEU A 115 2.68 7.06 6.95
N GLY A 116 2.31 6.05 7.73
CA GLY A 116 2.88 5.77 9.05
C GLY A 116 4.28 5.15 9.00
N SER A 117 4.58 4.36 7.96
CA SER A 117 5.90 3.76 7.72
C SER A 117 6.83 4.62 6.82
N THR A 118 6.38 5.83 6.44
CA THR A 118 7.18 6.74 5.61
C THR A 118 8.38 7.30 6.39
N SER A 119 9.59 7.09 5.86
CA SER A 119 10.84 7.60 6.44
C SER A 119 11.37 8.87 5.77
N THR A 120 10.87 9.22 4.58
CA THR A 120 11.30 10.41 3.82
C THR A 120 10.12 11.00 3.05
N ILE A 121 9.95 12.32 3.13
CA ILE A 121 8.90 13.05 2.43
C ILE A 121 9.53 13.89 1.32
N CYS A 122 9.22 13.55 0.08
CA CYS A 122 9.53 14.38 -1.08
C CYS A 122 8.36 15.32 -1.34
N SER A 123 8.55 16.63 -1.11
CA SER A 123 7.50 17.64 -1.26
C SER A 123 7.81 18.59 -2.41
N ASP A 124 6.82 18.87 -3.25
CA ASP A 124 6.92 19.94 -4.24
C ASP A 124 6.82 21.32 -3.56
N LYS A 125 7.47 22.32 -4.11
CA LYS A 125 7.45 23.67 -3.53
C LYS A 125 6.16 24.41 -3.87
N THR A 126 5.87 24.54 -5.16
CA THR A 126 4.89 25.54 -5.64
C THR A 126 3.50 24.94 -5.66
N GLY A 127 2.58 25.47 -4.84
CA GLY A 127 1.22 24.93 -4.74
C GLY A 127 1.07 23.76 -3.76
N THR A 128 2.17 23.29 -3.17
CA THR A 128 2.17 22.31 -2.06
C THR A 128 2.70 22.97 -0.78
N LEU A 129 3.98 23.37 -0.74
CA LEU A 129 4.54 24.13 0.41
C LEU A 129 4.13 25.60 0.39
N THR A 130 4.04 26.19 -0.82
CA THR A 130 3.62 27.58 -1.01
C THR A 130 2.22 27.66 -1.58
N GLN A 131 1.55 28.80 -1.36
CA GLN A 131 0.19 29.05 -1.87
C GLN A 131 0.12 29.30 -3.39
N ASN A 132 1.25 29.18 -4.11
CA ASN A 132 1.35 29.55 -5.53
C ASN A 132 0.81 30.97 -5.83
N ARG A 133 1.04 31.90 -4.90
CA ARG A 133 0.62 33.30 -5.00
C ARG A 133 1.77 34.21 -4.61
N MET A 134 2.08 35.18 -5.47
CA MET A 134 3.09 36.20 -5.17
C MET A 134 2.54 37.15 -4.09
N THR A 135 3.27 37.24 -3.00
CA THR A 135 2.93 38.08 -1.84
C THR A 135 4.17 38.86 -1.44
N VAL A 136 4.02 40.16 -1.18
CA VAL A 136 5.11 40.99 -0.66
C VAL A 136 5.46 40.47 0.74
N ALA A 137 6.72 40.11 0.94
CA ALA A 137 7.20 39.55 2.20
C ALA A 137 7.89 40.60 3.09
N HIS A 138 8.63 41.52 2.49
CA HIS A 138 9.39 42.54 3.20
C HIS A 138 9.41 43.84 2.39
N MET A 139 9.53 44.96 3.08
CA MET A 139 9.78 46.30 2.56
C MET A 139 11.02 46.86 3.22
N TRP A 140 11.77 47.70 2.52
CA TRP A 140 12.92 48.39 3.11
C TRP A 140 12.70 49.90 3.05
N PHE A 141 12.59 50.54 4.21
CA PHE A 141 12.47 51.99 4.34
C PHE A 141 13.15 52.46 5.64
N ASP A 142 13.61 53.72 5.68
CA ASP A 142 14.31 54.32 6.82
C ASP A 142 15.45 53.46 7.39
N ASN A 143 16.21 52.82 6.50
CA ASN A 143 17.31 51.93 6.85
C ASN A 143 16.89 50.74 7.74
N GLN A 144 15.61 50.34 7.67
CA GLN A 144 15.03 49.20 8.37
C GLN A 144 14.28 48.28 7.38
N ILE A 145 14.31 46.97 7.66
CA ILE A 145 13.50 45.97 6.96
C ILE A 145 12.21 45.81 7.77
N ILE A 146 11.06 46.05 7.14
CA ILE A 146 9.71 45.93 7.70
C ILE A 146 8.96 44.79 7.03
#